data_AF-A0AAE0THU6-F1
#
_entry.id   AF-A0AAE0THU6-F1
#
_cell.length_a   1.000
_cell.length_b   1.000
_cell.length_c   1.000
_cell.angle_alpha   90.00
_cell.angle_beta   90.00
_cell.angle_gamma   90.00
#
_symmetry.space_group_name_H-M   'P 1'
#
loop_
_entity.id
_entity.type
_entity.pdbx_description
1 polymer ?
#
loop_
_entity_poly.entity_id
_entity_poly.type
_entity_poly.pdbx_seq_one_letter_code
_entity_poly.pdbx_strand_id
1 'polypeptide(L)'
;MEDESPSFKTLEPILDSMHKDEVYGFLKTDKLILSFGNILFQKLGIRRKHNIFQRMRQLARIKICMEPKNDQLANITCGKQFDNVVEATNKLCQKTQNNEKVFVFEKPGLALRTGHNLMKCAQIKHGNALRNDDNSAYKEASRVLELKDAEWADKISSIALATLKTNKFNRNDLLPLTSDLIKLKIYLDNQMKLQDRSKPIQLIPSGGNWPKSL
;
A
#
# COMPACT_ATOMS: atom_id res chain seq x y z
N MET A 1 22.09 32.07 20.69
CA MET A 1 22.16 31.36 19.40
C MET A 1 21.14 30.26 19.46
N GLU A 2 19.94 30.59 19.00
CA GLU A 2 18.83 29.64 18.92
C GLU A 2 19.11 28.72 17.73
N ASP A 3 19.29 27.44 18.03
CA ASP A 3 19.38 26.38 17.03
C ASP A 3 18.00 26.20 16.41
N GLU A 4 17.75 26.89 15.28
CA GLU A 4 16.58 26.65 14.43
C GLU A 4 16.69 25.25 13.79
N SER A 5 16.38 24.24 14.59
CA SER A 5 15.96 22.93 14.11
C SER A 5 14.77 23.10 13.15
N PRO A 6 14.73 22.40 12.00
CA PRO A 6 13.77 22.66 10.94
C PRO A 6 12.33 22.46 11.43
N SER A 7 11.64 23.60 11.63
CA SER A 7 10.20 23.81 11.82
C SER A 7 9.34 22.54 11.85
N PHE A 8 8.96 22.13 13.07
CA PHE A 8 8.01 21.05 13.35
C PHE A 8 6.55 21.34 12.91
N LYS A 9 6.26 22.45 12.21
CA LYS A 9 4.91 22.87 11.79
C LYS A 9 4.28 22.06 10.63
N THR A 10 4.80 20.88 10.27
CA THR A 10 4.44 20.22 9.00
C THR A 10 3.60 18.94 9.10
N LEU A 11 3.44 18.33 10.29
CA LEU A 11 2.70 17.06 10.41
C LEU A 11 1.33 17.14 11.09
N GLU A 12 1.01 18.26 11.74
CA GLU A 12 -0.27 18.48 12.45
C GLU A 12 -1.52 18.07 11.65
N PRO A 13 -1.73 18.50 10.39
CA PRO A 13 -2.95 18.12 9.65
C PRO A 13 -3.04 16.63 9.35
N ILE A 14 -1.90 15.91 9.36
CA ILE A 14 -1.86 14.46 9.23
C ILE A 14 -2.26 13.82 10.56
N LEU A 15 -1.66 14.27 11.68
CA LEU A 15 -1.92 13.75 13.02
C LEU A 15 -3.37 13.97 13.46
N ASP A 16 -3.93 15.16 13.21
CA ASP A 16 -5.31 15.51 13.58
C ASP A 16 -6.35 14.66 12.85
N SER A 17 -6.02 14.22 11.63
CA SER A 17 -6.90 13.35 10.84
C SER A 17 -6.83 11.87 11.25
N MET A 18 -5.90 11.49 12.13
CA MET A 18 -5.76 10.10 12.58
C MET A 18 -6.77 9.74 13.68
N HIS A 19 -7.22 8.50 13.67
CA HIS A 19 -7.96 7.94 14.79
C HIS A 19 -7.09 7.86 16.06
N LYS A 20 -7.59 8.35 17.19
CA LYS A 20 -6.86 8.49 18.47
C LYS A 20 -7.00 7.23 19.34
N ASP A 21 -6.37 6.14 18.90
CA ASP A 21 -6.32 4.87 19.61
C ASP A 21 -4.93 4.57 20.19
N GLU A 22 -4.74 3.38 20.76
CA GLU A 22 -3.45 2.92 21.30
C GLU A 22 -2.32 3.07 20.27
N VAL A 23 -2.58 2.72 19.00
CA VAL A 23 -1.60 2.86 17.90
C VAL A 23 -1.17 4.31 17.71
N TYR A 24 -2.12 5.26 17.79
CA TYR A 24 -1.80 6.68 17.75
C TYR A 24 -0.94 7.12 18.95
N GLY A 25 -1.24 6.59 20.14
CA GLY A 25 -0.45 6.81 21.35
C GLY A 25 1.02 6.43 21.20
N PHE A 26 1.30 5.26 20.62
CA PHE A 26 2.68 4.82 20.34
C PHE A 26 3.35 5.56 19.19
N LEU A 27 2.57 6.01 18.21
CA LEU A 27 3.06 6.72 17.03
C LEU A 27 3.51 8.14 17.39
N LYS A 28 2.70 8.89 18.16
CA LYS A 28 2.96 10.30 18.47
C LYS A 28 4.21 10.52 19.34
N THR A 29 4.65 9.50 20.06
CA THR A 29 5.84 9.54 20.94
C THR A 29 7.11 9.07 20.24
N ASP A 30 7.00 8.55 19.02
CA ASP A 30 8.11 7.91 18.32
C ASP A 30 8.77 8.86 17.32
N LYS A 31 9.98 9.31 17.64
CA LYS A 31 10.68 10.32 16.84
C LYS A 31 10.95 9.83 15.42
N LEU A 32 11.31 8.56 15.25
CA LEU A 32 11.66 8.01 13.94
C LEU A 32 10.42 7.84 13.06
N ILE A 33 9.27 7.44 13.63
CA ILE A 33 8.00 7.39 12.89
C ILE A 33 7.56 8.80 12.46
N LEU A 34 7.71 9.81 13.33
CA LEU A 34 7.40 11.20 12.99
C LEU A 34 8.31 11.72 11.86
N SER A 35 9.62 11.49 11.91
CA SER A 35 10.54 11.84 10.82
C SER A 35 10.18 11.16 9.51
N PHE A 36 9.81 9.88 9.55
CA PHE A 36 9.32 9.14 8.39
C PHE A 36 8.03 9.77 7.83
N GLY A 37 7.09 10.13 8.70
CA GLY A 37 5.88 10.85 8.33
C GLY A 37 6.16 12.16 7.62
N ASN A 38 7.10 12.97 8.13
CA ASN A 38 7.48 14.26 7.55
C ASN A 38 8.05 14.08 6.14
N ILE A 39 8.94 13.11 5.94
CA ILE A 39 9.51 12.80 4.62
C ILE A 39 8.41 12.38 3.64
N LEU A 40 7.45 11.55 4.09
CA LEU A 40 6.33 11.16 3.25
C LEU A 40 5.40 12.34 2.94
N PHE A 41 5.17 13.23 3.90
CA PHE A 41 4.35 14.42 3.71
C PHE A 41 4.96 15.36 2.68
N GLN A 42 6.26 15.64 2.78
CA GLN A 42 7.00 16.43 1.80
C GLN A 42 6.97 15.78 0.40
N LYS A 43 7.11 14.45 0.32
CA LYS A 43 7.11 13.73 -0.96
C LYS A 43 5.72 13.61 -1.59
N LEU A 44 4.68 13.38 -0.79
CA LEU A 44 3.37 12.96 -1.28
C LEU A 44 2.32 14.06 -1.26
N GLY A 45 2.49 15.06 -0.38
CA GLY A 45 1.55 16.14 -0.14
C GLY A 45 0.29 15.74 0.63
N ILE A 46 -0.47 16.75 1.08
CA ILE A 46 -1.66 16.58 1.93
C ILE A 46 -2.77 15.74 1.28
N ARG A 47 -2.90 15.76 -0.05
CA ARG A 47 -3.90 14.96 -0.79
C ARG A 47 -3.74 13.46 -0.52
N ARG A 48 -2.54 13.01 -0.18
CA ARG A 48 -2.22 11.60 0.12
C ARG A 48 -2.13 11.34 1.63
N LYS A 49 -2.73 12.17 2.48
CA LYS A 49 -2.72 12.01 3.94
C LYS A 49 -3.10 10.61 4.42
N HIS A 50 -4.12 9.99 3.80
CA HIS A 50 -4.55 8.63 4.12
C HIS A 50 -3.45 7.59 3.91
N ASN A 51 -2.68 7.73 2.83
CA ASN A 51 -1.53 6.86 2.56
C ASN A 51 -0.43 7.08 3.62
N ILE A 52 -0.14 8.35 3.95
CA ILE A 52 0.91 8.72 4.90
C ILE A 52 0.60 8.14 6.28
N PHE A 53 -0.58 8.46 6.85
CA PHE A 53 -0.90 8.00 8.19
C PHE A 53 -1.04 6.48 8.26
N GLN A 54 -1.50 5.83 7.19
CA GLN A 54 -1.60 4.37 7.18
C GLN A 54 -0.21 3.73 7.28
N ARG A 55 0.79 4.28 6.58
CA ARG A 55 2.18 3.80 6.64
C ARG A 55 2.83 4.09 8.00
N MET A 56 2.58 5.25 8.59
CA MET A 56 3.05 5.55 9.94
C MET A 56 2.43 4.59 10.98
N ARG A 57 1.11 4.34 10.88
CA ARG A 57 0.41 3.41 11.77
C ARG A 57 0.86 1.96 11.57
N GLN A 58 1.29 1.57 10.37
CA GLN A 58 1.90 0.25 10.14
C GLN A 58 3.18 0.07 10.95
N LEU A 59 4.05 1.09 10.99
CA LEU A 59 5.27 1.07 11.80
C LEU A 59 4.96 0.96 13.30
N ALA A 60 3.98 1.73 13.78
CA ALA A 60 3.54 1.66 15.17
C ALA A 60 2.97 0.28 15.53
N ARG A 61 2.19 -0.35 14.63
CA ARG A 61 1.68 -1.72 14.83
C ARG A 61 2.79 -2.76 14.93
N ILE A 62 3.83 -2.66 14.12
CA ILE A 62 4.99 -3.55 14.24
C ILE A 62 5.61 -3.42 15.64
N LYS A 63 5.80 -2.19 16.12
CA LYS A 63 6.32 -1.96 17.48
C LYS A 63 5.45 -2.59 18.57
N ILE A 64 4.13 -2.53 18.41
CA ILE A 64 3.17 -3.15 19.34
C ILE A 64 3.25 -4.69 19.30
N CYS A 65 3.50 -5.27 18.12
CA CYS A 65 3.64 -6.72 17.95
C CYS A 65 5.02 -7.28 18.37
N MET A 66 5.97 -6.42 18.74
CA MET A 66 7.29 -6.85 19.23
C MET A 66 7.24 -7.23 20.70
N GLU A 67 7.96 -8.29 21.05
CA GLU A 67 8.19 -8.73 22.43
C GLU A 67 9.70 -8.86 22.67
N PRO A 68 10.29 -8.18 23.68
CA PRO A 68 9.65 -7.19 24.55
C PRO A 68 9.24 -5.92 23.78
N LYS A 69 8.22 -5.21 24.29
CA LYS A 69 7.80 -3.92 23.73
C LYS A 69 8.98 -2.94 23.81
N ASN A 70 9.26 -2.27 22.70
CA ASN A 70 10.30 -1.24 22.61
C ASN A 70 9.66 0.15 22.57
N ASP A 71 10.28 1.11 23.25
CA ASP A 71 9.73 2.47 23.34
C ASP A 71 9.89 3.27 22.05
N GLN A 72 10.97 3.02 21.30
CA GLN A 72 11.31 3.75 20.07
C GLN A 72 11.61 2.78 18.92
N LEU A 73 11.12 3.11 17.72
CA LEU A 73 11.39 2.36 16.49
C LEU A 73 12.89 2.34 16.14
N ALA A 74 13.65 3.34 16.60
CA ALA A 74 15.10 3.38 16.46
C ALA A 74 15.80 2.17 17.10
N ASN A 75 15.20 1.57 18.14
CA ASN A 75 15.78 0.44 18.87
C ASN A 75 15.57 -0.89 18.11
N ILE A 76 14.48 -1.00 17.36
CA ILE A 76 14.19 -2.21 16.56
C ILE A 76 14.80 -2.15 15.15
N THR A 77 15.23 -0.97 14.72
CA THR A 77 15.98 -0.76 13.45
C THR A 77 17.48 -0.95 13.68
N CYS A 78 17.85 -2.10 14.26
CA CYS A 78 19.23 -2.55 14.40
C CYS A 78 19.32 -4.03 14.07
N GLY A 79 20.51 -4.50 13.64
CA GLY A 79 20.67 -5.89 13.21
C GLY A 79 20.32 -6.92 14.29
N LYS A 80 20.55 -6.62 15.57
CA LYS A 80 20.23 -7.51 16.70
C LYS A 80 18.73 -7.81 16.84
N GLN A 81 17.87 -6.91 16.37
CA GLN A 81 16.42 -7.05 16.47
C GLN A 81 15.79 -7.55 15.16
N PHE A 82 16.59 -7.88 14.15
CA PHE A 82 16.09 -8.24 12.82
C PHE A 82 15.13 -9.43 12.85
N ASP A 83 15.49 -10.53 13.53
CA ASP A 83 14.63 -11.70 13.62
C ASP A 83 13.34 -11.43 14.40
N ASN A 84 13.41 -10.64 15.47
CA ASN A 84 12.22 -10.20 16.22
C ASN A 84 11.29 -9.37 15.33
N VAL A 85 11.85 -8.50 14.47
CA VAL A 85 11.08 -7.70 13.50
C VAL A 85 10.44 -8.59 12.44
N VAL A 86 11.14 -9.63 11.97
CA VAL A 86 10.59 -10.64 11.06
C VAL A 86 9.44 -11.38 11.74
N GLU A 87 9.58 -11.80 12.99
CA GLU A 87 8.53 -12.48 13.74
C GLU A 87 7.31 -11.58 13.98
N ALA A 88 7.53 -10.33 14.41
CA ALA A 88 6.47 -9.35 14.57
C ALA A 88 5.74 -9.07 13.24
N THR A 89 6.47 -9.06 12.12
CA THR A 89 5.88 -8.94 10.79
C THR A 89 5.05 -10.17 10.43
N ASN A 90 5.53 -11.37 10.75
CA ASN A 90 4.80 -12.62 10.55
C ASN A 90 3.48 -12.64 11.34
N LYS A 91 3.54 -12.26 12.62
CA LYS A 91 2.36 -12.12 13.50
C LYS A 91 1.38 -11.08 12.94
N LEU A 92 1.85 -9.88 12.60
CA LEU A 92 1.01 -8.79 12.08
C LEU A 92 0.32 -9.15 10.76
N CYS A 93 1.01 -9.87 9.89
CA CYS A 93 0.49 -10.27 8.58
C CYS A 93 -0.24 -11.62 8.59
N GLN A 94 -0.38 -12.23 9.78
CA GLN A 94 -1.02 -13.52 10.01
C GLN A 94 -0.44 -14.59 9.07
N LYS A 95 0.86 -14.84 9.23
CA LYS A 95 1.52 -15.97 8.55
C LYS A 95 0.96 -17.27 9.08
N THR A 96 0.47 -18.11 8.19
CA THR A 96 -0.06 -19.44 8.50
C THR A 96 0.45 -20.46 7.49
N GLN A 97 0.11 -21.73 7.66
CA GLN A 97 0.32 -22.76 6.64
C GLN A 97 -1.02 -23.12 6.01
N ASN A 98 -1.03 -23.29 4.68
CA ASN A 98 -2.18 -23.84 3.98
C ASN A 98 -2.24 -25.38 4.16
N ASN A 99 -3.24 -26.01 3.53
CA ASN A 99 -3.44 -27.47 3.58
C ASN A 99 -2.22 -28.28 3.09
N GLU A 100 -1.38 -27.69 2.24
CA GLU A 100 -0.18 -28.29 1.67
C GLU A 100 1.07 -28.03 2.53
N LYS A 101 0.90 -27.47 3.74
CA LYS A 101 1.98 -27.07 4.66
C LYS A 101 2.89 -25.96 4.10
N VAL A 102 2.45 -25.26 3.07
CA VAL A 102 3.16 -24.10 2.49
C VAL A 102 2.79 -22.85 3.28
N PHE A 103 3.79 -22.06 3.65
CA PHE A 103 3.55 -20.80 4.33
C PHE A 103 2.82 -19.80 3.41
N VAL A 104 1.80 -19.15 3.95
CA VAL A 104 1.02 -18.11 3.29
C VAL A 104 0.74 -16.96 4.25
N PHE A 105 0.42 -15.79 3.71
CA PHE A 105 -0.02 -14.65 4.51
C PHE A 105 -1.50 -14.35 4.26
N GLU A 106 -2.27 -14.11 5.31
CA GLU A 106 -3.63 -13.55 5.16
C GLU A 106 -3.58 -12.15 4.54
N LYS A 107 -2.55 -11.37 4.90
CA LYS A 107 -2.37 -9.97 4.47
C LYS A 107 -1.05 -9.78 3.71
N PRO A 108 -0.86 -10.41 2.53
CA PRO A 108 0.43 -10.40 1.85
C PRO A 108 0.86 -9.02 1.35
N GLY A 109 -0.10 -8.17 0.92
CA GLY A 109 0.19 -6.78 0.56
C GLY A 109 0.62 -5.91 1.74
N LEU A 110 0.26 -6.28 2.98
CA LEU A 110 0.79 -5.63 4.18
C LEU A 110 2.25 -6.05 4.40
N ALA A 111 2.56 -7.34 4.29
CA ALA A 111 3.91 -7.88 4.48
C ALA A 111 4.95 -7.17 3.58
N LEU A 112 4.63 -6.96 2.30
CA LEU A 112 5.51 -6.25 1.38
C LEU A 112 5.73 -4.77 1.79
N ARG A 113 4.66 -4.06 2.14
CA ARG A 113 4.75 -2.65 2.54
C ARG A 113 5.49 -2.46 3.85
N THR A 114 5.35 -3.38 4.80
CA THR A 114 6.03 -3.36 6.08
C THR A 114 7.55 -3.33 5.90
N GLY A 115 8.10 -4.24 5.08
CA GLY A 115 9.54 -4.26 4.80
C GLY A 115 10.04 -2.94 4.22
N HIS A 116 9.35 -2.39 3.21
CA HIS A 116 9.73 -1.11 2.62
C HIS A 116 9.70 0.06 3.61
N ASN A 117 8.69 0.12 4.49
CA ASN A 117 8.56 1.19 5.46
C ASN A 117 9.66 1.10 6.54
N LEU A 118 9.90 -0.08 7.10
CA LEU A 118 10.94 -0.32 8.10
C LEU A 118 12.33 0.04 7.56
N MET A 119 12.62 -0.35 6.32
CA MET A 119 13.90 -0.03 5.69
C MET A 119 14.06 1.44 5.43
N LYS A 120 12.98 2.14 5.09
CA LYS A 120 13.06 3.60 4.98
C LYS A 120 13.38 4.25 6.34
N CYS A 121 12.85 3.72 7.45
CA CYS A 121 13.22 4.17 8.79
C CYS A 121 14.69 3.87 9.12
N ALA A 122 15.20 2.69 8.77
CA ALA A 122 16.63 2.38 8.92
C ALA A 122 17.52 3.33 8.10
N GLN A 123 17.14 3.67 6.88
CA GLN A 123 17.83 4.66 6.05
C GLN A 123 17.79 6.07 6.66
N ILE A 124 16.68 6.46 7.29
CA ILE A 124 16.58 7.75 8.01
C ILE A 124 17.53 7.75 9.20
N LYS A 125 17.54 6.67 10.01
CA LYS A 125 18.49 6.50 11.12
C LYS A 125 19.93 6.58 10.62
N HIS A 126 20.26 5.88 9.54
CA HIS A 126 21.58 5.90 8.91
C HIS A 126 21.99 7.32 8.48
N GLY A 127 21.12 8.03 7.75
CA GLY A 127 21.41 9.39 7.29
C GLY A 127 21.55 10.40 8.43
N ASN A 128 20.77 10.25 9.50
CA ASN A 128 20.90 11.10 10.69
C ASN A 128 22.19 10.82 11.45
N ALA A 129 22.55 9.55 11.61
CA ALA A 129 23.80 9.15 12.24
C ALA A 129 25.02 9.71 11.50
N LEU A 130 24.99 9.68 10.16
CA LEU A 130 26.05 10.24 9.32
C LEU A 130 26.19 11.76 9.46
N ARG A 131 25.08 12.51 9.61
CA ARG A 131 25.14 13.97 9.80
C ARG A 131 25.62 14.39 11.18
N ASN A 132 25.45 13.52 12.17
CA ASN A 132 25.74 13.80 13.57
C ASN A 132 27.04 13.13 14.05
N ASP A 133 27.81 12.52 13.14
CA ASP A 133 29.00 11.72 13.44
C ASP A 133 28.77 10.61 14.50
N ASP A 134 27.55 10.07 14.58
CA ASP A 134 27.20 8.96 15.48
C ASP A 134 27.55 7.61 14.84
N ASN A 135 28.79 7.19 15.05
CA ASN A 135 29.31 5.93 14.50
C ASN A 135 28.56 4.68 15.05
N SER A 136 27.98 4.75 16.24
CA SER A 136 27.25 3.62 16.83
C SER A 136 25.93 3.41 16.07
N ALA A 137 25.12 4.46 15.97
CA ALA A 137 23.85 4.41 15.25
C ALA A 137 24.05 4.13 13.76
N TYR A 138 25.14 4.63 13.17
CA TYR A 138 25.53 4.35 11.79
C TYR A 138 25.76 2.86 11.56
N LYS A 139 26.57 2.20 12.41
CA LYS A 139 26.84 0.76 12.30
C LYS A 139 25.60 -0.09 12.54
N GLU A 140 24.75 0.29 13.49
CA GLU A 140 23.48 -0.42 13.73
C GLU A 140 22.55 -0.37 12.53
N ALA A 141 22.39 0.82 11.93
CA ALA A 141 21.53 1.02 10.77
C ALA A 141 22.10 0.33 9.53
N SER A 142 23.42 0.32 9.34
CA SER A 142 24.07 -0.37 8.23
C SER A 142 23.84 -1.88 8.29
N ARG A 143 24.05 -2.50 9.47
CA ARG A 143 23.84 -3.94 9.66
C ARG A 143 22.41 -4.38 9.35
N VAL A 144 21.40 -3.62 9.78
CA VAL A 144 20.00 -4.00 9.50
C VAL A 144 19.63 -3.84 8.03
N LEU A 145 20.26 -2.89 7.33
CA LEU A 145 20.07 -2.73 5.88
C LEU A 145 20.70 -3.91 5.11
N GLU A 146 21.92 -4.32 5.48
CA GLU A 146 22.60 -5.50 4.93
C GLU A 146 21.80 -6.78 5.17
N LEU A 147 21.36 -7.03 6.40
CA LEU A 147 20.51 -8.19 6.74
C LEU A 147 19.21 -8.20 5.94
N LYS A 148 18.60 -7.03 5.72
CA LYS A 148 17.41 -6.96 4.87
C LYS A 148 17.72 -7.35 3.43
N ASP A 149 18.82 -6.89 2.87
CA ASP A 149 19.18 -7.21 1.48
C ASP A 149 19.49 -8.69 1.31
N ALA A 150 20.10 -9.31 2.33
CA ALA A 150 20.42 -10.72 2.33
C ALA A 150 19.21 -11.64 2.59
N GLU A 151 18.34 -11.32 3.56
CA GLU A 151 17.42 -12.33 4.13
C GLU A 151 15.93 -11.95 4.06
N TRP A 152 15.58 -10.66 3.91
CA TRP A 152 14.18 -10.25 4.00
C TRP A 152 13.33 -10.83 2.87
N ALA A 153 13.92 -10.97 1.68
CA ALA A 153 13.24 -11.55 0.53
C ALA A 153 12.76 -12.97 0.84
N ASP A 154 13.66 -13.81 1.35
CA ASP A 154 13.37 -15.21 1.64
C ASP A 154 12.41 -15.37 2.81
N LYS A 155 12.60 -14.57 3.86
CA LYS A 155 11.79 -14.65 5.09
C LYS A 155 10.37 -14.13 4.90
N ILE A 156 10.17 -13.09 4.07
CA ILE A 156 8.90 -12.35 3.96
C ILE A 156 8.44 -12.17 2.51
N SER A 157 9.23 -11.48 1.67
CA SER A 157 8.72 -10.97 0.38
C SER A 157 8.34 -12.07 -0.59
N SER A 158 9.14 -13.13 -0.70
CA SER A 158 8.91 -14.26 -1.61
C SER A 158 7.62 -14.97 -1.27
N ILE A 159 7.38 -15.22 0.02
CA ILE A 159 6.13 -15.83 0.53
C ILE A 159 4.93 -14.92 0.22
N ALA A 160 5.05 -13.61 0.47
CA ALA A 160 3.99 -12.66 0.20
C ALA A 160 3.65 -12.54 -1.30
N LEU A 161 4.67 -12.51 -2.16
CA LEU A 161 4.48 -12.49 -3.62
C LEU A 161 3.86 -13.78 -4.15
N ALA A 162 4.31 -14.94 -3.65
CA ALA A 162 3.70 -16.22 -3.98
C ALA A 162 2.23 -16.26 -3.56
N THR A 163 1.94 -15.83 -2.33
CA THR A 163 0.56 -15.75 -1.83
C THR A 163 -0.31 -14.82 -2.69
N LEU A 164 0.20 -13.65 -3.10
CA LEU A 164 -0.53 -12.74 -4.00
C LEU A 164 -0.79 -13.38 -5.36
N LYS A 165 0.17 -14.10 -5.92
CA LYS A 165 0.01 -14.82 -7.19
C LYS A 165 -1.07 -15.89 -7.06
N THR A 166 -1.03 -16.71 -6.01
CA THR A 166 -2.05 -17.74 -5.74
C THR A 166 -3.42 -17.12 -5.52
N ASN A 167 -3.53 -16.05 -4.72
CA ASN A 167 -4.79 -15.35 -4.51
C ASN A 167 -5.35 -14.76 -5.81
N LYS A 168 -4.48 -14.27 -6.70
CA LYS A 168 -4.89 -13.76 -8.02
C LYS A 168 -5.36 -14.91 -8.93
N PHE A 169 -4.67 -16.05 -8.90
CA PHE A 169 -5.04 -17.22 -9.70
C PHE A 169 -6.36 -17.84 -9.22
N ASN A 170 -6.56 -17.94 -7.90
CA ASN A 170 -7.77 -18.46 -7.27
C ASN A 170 -8.91 -17.44 -7.23
N ARG A 171 -8.69 -16.22 -7.72
CA ARG A 171 -9.77 -15.24 -7.83
C ARG A 171 -10.71 -15.77 -8.90
N ASN A 172 -11.87 -16.26 -8.47
CA ASN A 172 -12.94 -16.62 -9.39
C ASN A 172 -13.23 -15.41 -10.28
N ASP A 173 -12.98 -15.53 -11.58
CA ASP A 173 -13.56 -14.60 -12.54
C ASP A 173 -15.07 -14.78 -12.42
N LEU A 174 -15.75 -13.74 -11.94
CA LEU A 174 -17.20 -13.66 -11.96
C LEU A 174 -17.62 -13.56 -13.42
N LEU A 175 -17.61 -14.69 -14.10
CA LEU A 175 -18.20 -14.82 -15.42
C LEU A 175 -19.70 -14.57 -15.24
N PRO A 176 -20.31 -13.70 -16.06
CA PRO A 176 -21.74 -13.51 -16.02
C PRO A 176 -22.42 -14.87 -16.23
N LEU A 177 -23.42 -15.16 -15.42
CA LEU A 177 -24.23 -16.36 -15.62
C LEU A 177 -24.87 -16.31 -17.00
N THR A 178 -25.16 -17.47 -17.59
CA THR A 178 -25.87 -17.55 -18.88
C THR A 178 -27.17 -16.73 -18.85
N SER A 179 -27.85 -16.65 -17.69
CA SER A 179 -29.03 -15.82 -17.48
C SER A 179 -28.76 -14.32 -17.68
N ASP A 180 -27.60 -13.83 -17.25
CA ASP A 180 -27.25 -12.42 -17.38
C ASP A 180 -26.86 -12.08 -18.82
N LEU A 181 -26.22 -13.02 -19.53
CA LEU A 181 -25.99 -12.91 -20.97
C LEU A 181 -27.31 -12.90 -21.76
N ILE A 182 -28.29 -13.72 -21.36
CA ILE A 182 -29.63 -13.72 -21.97
C ILE A 182 -30.33 -12.38 -21.72
N LYS A 183 -30.29 -11.83 -20.50
CA LYS A 183 -30.87 -10.51 -20.20
C LYS A 183 -30.22 -9.41 -21.04
N LEU A 184 -28.89 -9.43 -21.17
CA LEU A 184 -28.15 -8.49 -22.01
C LEU A 184 -28.56 -8.61 -23.48
N LYS A 185 -28.66 -9.84 -24.00
CA LYS A 185 -29.12 -10.09 -25.37
C LYS A 185 -30.52 -9.52 -25.60
N ILE A 186 -31.48 -9.83 -24.73
CA ILE A 186 -32.86 -9.33 -24.83
C ILE A 186 -32.88 -7.80 -24.81
N TYR A 187 -32.09 -7.18 -23.93
CA TYR A 187 -31.98 -5.72 -23.87
C TYR A 187 -31.45 -5.13 -25.19
N LEU A 188 -30.36 -5.68 -25.74
CA LEU A 188 -29.77 -5.22 -27.00
C LEU A 188 -30.76 -5.41 -28.17
N ASP A 189 -31.40 -6.56 -28.27
CA ASP A 189 -32.43 -6.83 -29.29
C ASP A 189 -33.57 -5.81 -29.22
N ASN A 190 -33.99 -5.42 -28.01
CA ASN A 190 -35.02 -4.41 -27.82
C ASN A 190 -34.54 -3.01 -28.18
N GLN A 191 -33.30 -2.63 -27.84
CA GLN A 191 -32.73 -1.33 -28.24
C GLN A 191 -32.60 -1.22 -29.76
N MET A 192 -32.16 -2.28 -30.44
CA MET A 192 -32.08 -2.32 -31.91
C MET A 192 -33.45 -2.13 -32.55
N LYS A 193 -34.48 -2.83 -32.05
CA LYS A 193 -35.86 -2.68 -32.53
C LYS A 193 -36.41 -1.27 -32.32
N LEU A 194 -36.07 -0.62 -31.21
CA LEU A 194 -36.47 0.77 -30.95
C LEU A 194 -35.74 1.75 -31.89
N GLN A 195 -34.48 1.48 -32.22
CA GLN A 195 -33.67 2.31 -33.11
C GLN A 195 -34.08 2.18 -34.59
N ASP A 196 -34.47 0.99 -35.05
CA ASP A 196 -35.04 0.78 -36.39
C ASP A 196 -36.41 1.45 -36.56
N ARG A 197 -37.22 1.50 -35.50
CA ARG A 197 -38.52 2.18 -35.51
C ARG A 197 -38.42 3.71 -35.48
N SER A 198 -37.29 4.26 -35.07
CA SER A 198 -37.08 5.71 -34.92
C SER A 198 -36.37 6.36 -36.12
N LYS A 199 -35.99 5.60 -37.15
CA LYS A 199 -35.67 6.14 -38.46
C LYS A 199 -36.94 6.13 -39.33
N PRO A 200 -37.61 7.27 -39.55
CA PRO A 200 -38.59 7.33 -40.63
C PRO A 200 -37.81 7.12 -41.94
N ILE A 201 -38.18 6.09 -42.70
CA ILE A 201 -37.86 6.05 -44.13
C ILE A 201 -38.56 7.29 -44.70
N GLN A 202 -37.82 8.36 -44.92
CA GLN A 202 -38.28 9.41 -45.82
C GLN A 202 -38.29 8.78 -47.21
N LEU A 203 -39.43 8.23 -47.59
CA LEU A 203 -39.79 8.03 -48.98
C LEU A 203 -39.83 9.43 -49.60
N ILE A 204 -38.72 9.87 -50.16
CA ILE A 204 -38.73 10.95 -51.13
C ILE A 204 -39.58 10.42 -52.29
N PRO A 205 -40.74 11.02 -52.61
CA PRO A 205 -41.45 10.65 -53.82
C PRO A 205 -40.55 11.03 -54.99
N SER A 206 -40.08 10.04 -55.73
CA SER A 206 -39.48 10.23 -57.05
C SER A 206 -40.58 10.67 -58.02
N GLY A 207 -41.02 11.92 -57.88
CA GLY A 207 -41.88 12.64 -58.81
C GLY A 207 -40.99 13.42 -59.78
N GLY A 208 -41.18 13.17 -61.07
CA GLY A 208 -40.25 13.47 -62.15
C GLY A 208 -39.76 14.91 -62.25
N ASN A 209 -38.49 15.05 -62.61
CA ASN A 209 -38.04 16.07 -63.56
C ASN A 209 -36.77 15.57 -64.27
N TRP A 210 -36.96 14.89 -65.40
CA TRP A 210 -35.88 14.71 -66.38
C TRP A 210 -35.99 15.87 -67.38
N PRO A 211 -34.98 16.75 -67.51
CA PRO A 211 -34.93 17.65 -68.66
C PRO A 211 -34.63 16.80 -69.90
N LYS A 212 -35.55 16.80 -70.87
CA LYS A 212 -35.27 16.26 -72.20
C LYS A 212 -34.25 17.17 -72.87
N SER A 213 -33.12 16.59 -73.26
CA SER A 213 -32.13 17.21 -74.12
C SER A 213 -32.70 17.47 -75.52
N LEU A 214 -32.62 18.72 -75.96
CA LEU A 214 -32.29 19.14 -77.33
C LEU A 214 -31.74 20.56 -77.28
#